data_AF-A0A432F761-F1
#
_entry.id   AF-A0A432F761-F1
#
_cell.length_a   1.000
_cell.length_b   1.000
_cell.length_c   1.000
_cell.angle_alpha   90.00
_cell.angle_beta   90.00
_cell.angle_gamma   90.00
#
_symmetry.space_group_name_H-M   'P 1'
#
loop_
_entity.id
_entity.type
_entity.pdbx_description
1 polymer ?
#
loop_
_entity_poly.entity_id
_entity_poly.type
_entity_poly.pdbx_seq_one_letter_code
_entity_poly.pdbx_strand_id
1 'polypeptide(L)'
;KASVLITLLIITVMFVFKIQLTRSVILIFALLSIALGWAKEEGSLRWQRRRMTHTDLQTRIILLGSPEETQTMLGRIDDTNDTSYRVVLQFNIDRDPIERLLQLMHEHSANVVLINAGHTKFDKIEQVINACELEGVEVWLAADFFNTQIARTAVDDFHGVPLLVFHSAPAASLQGLAKQAIDFGGALVMLVLLSPVLLLCALAVKITSPGPILFRQKRSGINGRPFTMYKFRSMGTNAEQRKHELAAMNEMSGPVFKVANDPRITPIGRFLRRFSLDELPQLFNVLKGAMSLVGPRPLPVDETKRFEDLAHRRRLSVKPGLTCLWQISGRNEVNEFSDWVRLDLEYIDNWSLWLDIKILFRTIPVVFIGTGAK
;
A
#
# COMPACT_ATOMS: atom_id res chain seq x y z
N LYS A 1 -8.45 14.40 -23.36
CA LYS A 1 -9.05 15.29 -22.33
C LYS A 1 -9.78 16.50 -22.94
N ALA A 2 -9.15 17.26 -23.84
CA ALA A 2 -9.78 18.43 -24.49
C ALA A 2 -11.07 18.13 -25.28
N SER A 3 -11.11 17.03 -26.06
CA SER A 3 -12.30 16.66 -26.85
C SER A 3 -13.54 16.36 -25.99
N VAL A 4 -13.35 15.71 -24.82
CA VAL A 4 -14.44 15.44 -23.87
C VAL A 4 -14.95 16.74 -23.23
N LEU A 5 -14.04 17.65 -22.87
CA LEU A 5 -14.38 18.96 -22.31
C LEU A 5 -15.15 19.85 -23.30
N ILE A 6 -14.73 19.86 -24.57
CA ILE A 6 -15.42 20.60 -25.64
C ILE A 6 -16.82 20.03 -25.87
N THR A 7 -16.96 18.70 -25.87
CA THR A 7 -18.27 18.05 -26.00
C THR A 7 -19.18 18.39 -24.80
N LEU A 8 -18.65 18.36 -23.58
CA LEU A 8 -19.40 18.72 -22.36
C LEU A 8 -19.82 20.19 -22.36
N LEU A 9 -18.95 21.08 -22.84
CA LEU A 9 -19.21 22.52 -22.99
C LEU A 9 -20.31 22.77 -24.02
N ILE A 10 -20.26 22.11 -25.18
CA ILE A 10 -21.29 22.21 -26.22
C ILE A 10 -22.64 21.71 -25.68
N ILE A 11 -22.67 20.57 -24.96
CA ILE A 11 -23.90 20.07 -24.33
C ILE A 11 -24.46 21.07 -23.31
N THR A 12 -23.58 21.67 -22.50
CA THR A 12 -23.96 22.67 -21.49
C THR A 12 -24.52 23.95 -22.15
N VAL A 13 -23.85 24.45 -23.18
CA VAL A 13 -24.31 25.61 -23.98
C VAL A 13 -25.66 25.29 -24.64
N MET A 14 -25.80 24.12 -25.27
CA MET A 14 -27.06 23.70 -25.88
C MET A 14 -28.21 23.60 -24.87
N PHE A 15 -27.92 23.13 -23.65
CA PHE A 15 -28.89 23.09 -22.55
C PHE A 15 -29.31 24.49 -22.10
N VAL A 16 -28.36 25.42 -21.95
CA VAL A 16 -28.61 26.82 -21.56
C VAL A 16 -29.45 27.55 -22.61
N PHE A 17 -29.15 27.36 -23.90
CA PHE A 17 -29.85 28.02 -25.01
C PHE A 17 -31.10 27.27 -25.52
N LYS A 18 -31.51 26.17 -24.86
CA LYS A 18 -32.69 25.35 -25.19
C LYS A 18 -32.79 24.95 -26.68
N ILE A 19 -31.65 24.65 -27.30
CA ILE A 19 -31.60 24.25 -28.72
C ILE A 19 -32.14 22.82 -28.85
N GLN A 20 -33.26 22.63 -29.56
CA GLN A 20 -33.87 21.32 -29.78
C GLN A 20 -33.17 20.57 -30.92
N LEU A 21 -32.12 19.82 -30.58
CA LEU A 21 -31.49 18.85 -31.48
C LEU A 21 -31.92 17.44 -31.12
N THR A 22 -32.12 16.60 -32.13
CA THR A 22 -32.39 15.17 -31.95
C THR A 22 -31.23 14.51 -31.21
N ARG A 23 -31.52 13.68 -30.20
CA ARG A 23 -30.51 13.01 -29.36
C ARG A 23 -29.48 12.21 -30.18
N SER A 24 -29.88 11.72 -31.35
CA SER A 24 -29.00 11.05 -32.32
C SER A 24 -27.90 11.96 -32.86
N VAL A 25 -28.17 13.24 -33.09
CA VAL A 25 -27.18 14.19 -33.62
C VAL A 25 -26.06 14.42 -32.60
N ILE A 26 -26.39 14.55 -31.32
CA ILE A 26 -25.40 14.72 -30.24
C ILE A 26 -24.50 13.48 -30.15
N LEU A 27 -25.11 12.28 -30.23
CA LEU A 27 -24.39 11.02 -30.12
C LEU A 27 -23.46 10.79 -31.33
N ILE A 28 -23.94 11.09 -32.54
CA ILE A 28 -23.13 11.02 -33.77
C ILE A 28 -21.99 12.05 -33.72
N PHE A 29 -22.26 13.29 -33.31
CA PHE A 29 -21.24 14.33 -33.20
C PHE A 29 -20.16 13.99 -32.19
N ALA A 30 -20.53 13.45 -31.03
CA ALA A 30 -19.58 13.02 -30.00
C ALA A 30 -18.67 11.89 -30.53
N LEU A 31 -19.25 10.86 -31.17
CA LEU A 31 -18.48 9.78 -31.78
C LEU A 31 -17.56 10.28 -32.89
N LEU A 32 -18.07 11.16 -33.77
CA LEU A 32 -17.30 11.74 -34.87
C LEU A 32 -16.14 12.60 -34.35
N SER A 33 -16.37 13.40 -33.29
CA SER A 33 -15.34 14.26 -32.69
C SER A 33 -14.24 13.45 -32.01
N ILE A 34 -14.57 12.33 -31.38
CA ILE A 34 -13.59 11.38 -30.85
C ILE A 34 -12.79 10.75 -32.00
N ALA A 35 -13.46 10.29 -33.05
CA ALA A 35 -12.82 9.66 -34.20
C ALA A 35 -11.88 10.62 -34.94
N LEU A 36 -12.31 11.86 -35.21
CA LEU A 36 -11.51 12.89 -35.85
C LEU A 36 -10.34 13.35 -34.97
N GLY A 37 -10.56 13.48 -33.66
CA GLY A 37 -9.51 13.81 -32.71
C GLY A 37 -8.41 12.74 -32.70
N TRP A 38 -8.81 11.47 -32.62
CA TRP A 38 -7.89 10.34 -32.71
C TRP A 38 -7.17 10.28 -34.07
N ALA A 39 -7.88 10.47 -35.18
CA ALA A 39 -7.30 10.47 -36.52
C ALA A 39 -6.29 11.61 -36.74
N LYS A 40 -6.57 12.81 -36.21
CA LYS A 40 -5.61 13.93 -36.23
C LYS A 40 -4.36 13.61 -35.42
N GLU A 41 -4.52 13.11 -34.19
CA GLU A 41 -3.41 12.82 -33.29
C GLU A 41 -2.52 11.72 -33.88
N GLU A 42 -3.13 10.62 -34.32
CA GLU A 42 -2.44 9.51 -34.98
C GLU A 42 -1.80 9.93 -36.32
N GLY A 43 -2.49 10.75 -37.11
CA GLY A 43 -1.97 11.30 -38.37
C GLY A 43 -0.79 12.24 -38.15
N SER A 44 -0.85 13.11 -37.15
CA SER A 44 0.24 14.02 -36.76
C SER A 44 1.45 13.24 -36.28
N LEU A 45 1.24 12.25 -35.41
CA LEU A 45 2.31 11.38 -34.91
C LEU A 45 2.96 10.58 -36.03
N ARG A 46 2.17 10.06 -36.99
CA ARG A 46 2.70 9.36 -38.17
C ARG A 46 3.43 10.28 -39.12
N TRP A 47 2.95 11.51 -39.32
CA TRP A 47 3.61 12.50 -40.17
C TRP A 47 4.94 12.97 -39.58
N GLN A 48 4.99 13.25 -38.27
CA GLN A 48 6.23 13.55 -37.55
C GLN A 48 7.20 12.36 -37.61
N ARG A 49 6.73 11.13 -37.33
CA ARG A 49 7.56 9.92 -37.44
C ARG A 49 8.06 9.63 -38.86
N ARG A 50 7.31 9.99 -39.91
CA ARG A 50 7.75 9.85 -41.31
C ARG A 50 8.80 10.88 -41.72
N ARG A 51 8.84 12.03 -41.05
CA ARG A 51 9.84 13.09 -41.27
C ARG A 51 11.12 12.87 -40.48
N MET A 52 11.05 12.21 -39.33
CA MET A 52 12.21 11.88 -38.52
C MET A 52 12.82 10.57 -39.02
N THR A 53 14.16 10.51 -39.10
CA THR A 53 14.84 9.23 -39.34
C THR A 53 14.74 8.35 -38.09
N HIS A 54 14.90 7.04 -38.22
CA HIS A 54 14.90 6.11 -37.08
C HIS A 54 15.98 6.48 -36.03
N THR A 55 17.05 7.15 -36.47
CA THR A 55 18.13 7.73 -35.67
C THR A 55 17.74 9.01 -34.92
N ASP A 56 16.85 9.84 -35.46
CA ASP A 56 16.37 11.07 -34.79
C ASP A 56 15.34 10.77 -33.71
N LEU A 57 14.67 9.62 -33.80
CA LEU A 57 13.68 9.16 -32.82
C LEU A 57 14.31 8.44 -31.62
N GLN A 58 15.61 8.12 -31.69
CA GLN A 58 16.33 7.44 -30.62
C GLN A 58 17.00 8.43 -29.69
N THR A 59 16.63 8.38 -28.42
CA THR A 59 17.27 9.19 -27.39
C THR A 59 18.66 8.61 -27.11
N ARG A 60 19.71 9.40 -27.36
CA ARG A 60 21.10 9.00 -27.15
C ARG A 60 21.51 9.23 -25.70
N ILE A 61 21.85 8.14 -25.01
CA ILE A 61 22.17 8.14 -23.59
C ILE A 61 23.67 7.92 -23.39
N ILE A 62 24.29 8.74 -22.53
CA ILE A 62 25.59 8.43 -21.92
C ILE A 62 25.34 7.87 -20.53
N LEU A 63 25.80 6.65 -20.26
CA LEU A 63 25.73 6.01 -18.95
C LEU A 63 26.93 6.41 -18.10
N LEU A 64 26.67 6.85 -16.88
CA LEU A 64 27.68 7.43 -16.01
C LEU A 64 27.71 6.65 -14.69
N GLY A 65 28.84 6.01 -14.37
CA GLY A 65 28.95 5.14 -13.19
C GLY A 65 30.24 4.30 -13.20
N SER A 66 30.42 3.45 -12.19
CA SER A 66 31.49 2.45 -12.20
C SER A 66 31.20 1.35 -13.25
N PRO A 67 32.21 0.60 -13.72
CA PRO A 67 32.01 -0.40 -14.77
C PRO A 67 31.01 -1.50 -14.39
N GLU A 68 30.91 -1.84 -13.10
CA GLU A 68 29.96 -2.83 -12.59
C GLU A 68 28.52 -2.30 -12.58
N GLU A 69 28.35 -1.04 -12.16
CA GLU A 69 27.06 -0.34 -12.15
C GLU A 69 26.53 -0.12 -13.58
N THR A 70 27.38 0.34 -14.51
CA THR A 70 26.98 0.57 -15.90
C THR A 70 26.63 -0.73 -16.61
N GLN A 71 27.34 -1.84 -16.35
CA GLN A 71 26.97 -3.14 -16.90
C GLN A 71 25.64 -3.67 -16.36
N THR A 72 25.38 -3.50 -15.06
CA THR A 72 24.11 -3.91 -14.46
C THR A 72 22.94 -3.16 -15.09
N MET A 73 23.11 -1.86 -15.35
CA MET A 73 22.10 -1.04 -16.00
C MET A 73 21.91 -1.41 -17.49
N LEU A 74 22.99 -1.71 -18.20
CA LEU A 74 22.92 -2.20 -19.58
C LEU A 74 22.13 -3.49 -19.70
N GLY A 75 22.35 -4.46 -18.81
CA GLY A 75 21.57 -5.70 -18.79
C GLY A 75 20.08 -5.45 -18.62
N ARG A 76 19.69 -4.50 -17.75
CA ARG A 76 18.28 -4.10 -17.57
C ARG A 76 17.69 -3.46 -18.84
N ILE A 77 18.46 -2.67 -19.57
CA ILE A 77 18.02 -1.98 -20.80
C ILE A 77 17.82 -3.00 -21.93
N ASP A 78 18.79 -3.90 -22.12
CA ASP A 78 18.76 -4.91 -23.19
C ASP A 78 17.60 -5.92 -23.00
N ASP A 79 17.28 -6.29 -21.76
CA ASP A 79 16.16 -7.20 -21.46
C ASP A 79 14.79 -6.64 -21.85
N THR A 80 14.62 -5.31 -21.87
CA THR A 80 13.34 -4.66 -22.19
C THR A 80 13.05 -4.51 -23.69
N ASN A 81 14.03 -4.78 -24.57
CA ASN A 81 13.92 -4.66 -26.04
C ASN A 81 13.29 -3.32 -26.50
N ASP A 82 13.53 -2.24 -25.75
CA ASP A 82 13.00 -0.91 -26.05
C ASP A 82 13.91 -0.20 -27.05
N THR A 83 13.39 0.05 -28.25
CA THR A 83 14.15 0.66 -29.36
C THR A 83 14.16 2.19 -29.32
N SER A 84 13.52 2.81 -28.31
CA SER A 84 13.42 4.27 -28.17
C SER A 84 14.67 4.94 -27.59
N TYR A 85 15.56 4.17 -26.98
CA TYR A 85 16.82 4.66 -26.41
C TYR A 85 18.01 3.94 -27.05
N ARG A 86 19.14 4.63 -27.13
CA ARG A 86 20.42 4.05 -27.54
C ARG A 86 21.51 4.53 -26.61
N VAL A 87 22.13 3.60 -25.90
CA VAL A 87 23.34 3.90 -25.14
C VAL A 87 24.49 4.11 -26.12
N VAL A 88 25.08 5.30 -26.11
CA VAL A 88 26.18 5.65 -27.02
C VAL A 88 27.54 5.40 -26.38
N LEU A 89 27.66 5.64 -25.08
CA LEU A 89 28.92 5.50 -24.35
C LEU A 89 28.67 5.20 -22.86
N GLN A 90 29.64 4.56 -22.23
CA GLN A 90 29.79 4.46 -20.77
C GLN A 90 30.93 5.38 -20.34
N PHE A 91 30.72 6.16 -19.28
CA PHE A 91 31.68 7.11 -18.73
C PHE A 91 31.92 6.83 -17.25
N ASN A 92 33.17 6.77 -16.83
CA ASN A 92 33.55 6.49 -15.45
C ASN A 92 33.96 7.78 -14.73
N ILE A 93 33.06 8.29 -13.89
CA ILE A 93 33.25 9.52 -13.12
C ILE A 93 34.38 9.44 -12.06
N ASP A 94 34.81 8.24 -11.70
CA ASP A 94 35.90 8.05 -10.75
C ASP A 94 37.27 8.10 -11.37
N ARG A 95 37.38 7.79 -12.67
CA ARG A 95 38.65 7.72 -13.38
C ARG A 95 38.85 8.88 -14.34
N ASP A 96 37.78 9.35 -14.97
CA ASP A 96 37.86 10.31 -16.06
C ASP A 96 37.44 11.73 -15.61
N PRO A 97 38.11 12.78 -16.12
CA PRO A 97 37.80 14.17 -15.78
C PRO A 97 36.51 14.65 -16.46
N ILE A 98 35.80 15.59 -15.83
CA ILE A 98 34.49 16.09 -16.32
C ILE A 98 34.60 16.82 -17.66
N GLU A 99 35.74 17.45 -17.94
CA GLU A 99 36.00 18.07 -19.24
C GLU A 99 35.92 17.07 -20.39
N ARG A 100 36.29 15.80 -20.13
CA ARG A 100 36.15 14.72 -21.11
C ARG A 100 34.68 14.34 -21.32
N LEU A 101 33.86 14.39 -20.27
CA LEU A 101 32.41 14.18 -20.39
C LEU A 101 31.77 15.21 -21.32
N LEU A 102 32.11 16.50 -21.16
CA LEU A 102 31.61 17.57 -22.02
C LEU A 102 31.98 17.32 -23.50
N GLN A 103 33.23 16.97 -23.76
CA GLN A 103 33.67 16.65 -25.11
C GLN A 103 32.89 15.46 -25.70
N LEU A 104 32.67 14.41 -24.91
CA LEU A 104 31.92 13.22 -25.35
C LEU A 104 30.43 13.52 -25.58
N MET A 105 29.83 14.41 -24.79
CA MET A 105 28.46 14.87 -25.01
C MET A 105 28.32 15.56 -26.37
N HIS A 106 29.28 16.38 -26.77
CA HIS A 106 29.30 17.03 -28.08
C HIS A 106 29.59 16.03 -29.22
N GLU A 107 30.64 15.22 -29.08
CA GLU A 107 31.06 14.23 -30.09
C GLU A 107 29.95 13.23 -30.44
N HIS A 108 29.20 12.80 -29.44
CA HIS A 108 28.12 11.83 -29.60
C HIS A 108 26.73 12.48 -29.70
N SER A 109 26.65 13.80 -29.56
CA SER A 109 25.41 14.58 -29.53
C SER A 109 24.39 13.95 -28.56
N ALA A 110 24.83 13.70 -27.32
CA ALA A 110 24.02 13.05 -26.31
C ALA A 110 22.76 13.86 -26.00
N ASN A 111 21.63 13.17 -25.86
CA ASN A 111 20.36 13.79 -25.47
C ASN A 111 20.19 13.77 -23.95
N VAL A 112 20.70 12.71 -23.31
CA VAL A 112 20.52 12.44 -21.87
C VAL A 112 21.80 11.88 -21.28
N VAL A 113 22.14 12.31 -20.07
CA VAL A 113 23.17 11.69 -19.21
C VAL A 113 22.48 10.95 -18.07
N LEU A 114 22.62 9.62 -18.03
CA LEU A 114 22.05 8.76 -16.99
C LEU A 114 23.13 8.42 -15.96
N ILE A 115 22.99 8.99 -14.76
CA ILE A 115 23.88 8.79 -13.63
C ILE A 115 23.41 7.58 -12.82
N ASN A 116 24.15 6.49 -12.93
CA ASN A 116 24.01 5.30 -12.09
C ASN A 116 25.16 5.27 -11.06
N ALA A 117 25.00 6.08 -10.01
CA ALA A 117 26.03 6.33 -9.01
C ALA A 117 25.60 5.74 -7.66
N GLY A 118 25.88 4.46 -7.43
CA GLY A 118 25.62 3.79 -6.15
C GLY A 118 26.54 4.27 -5.03
N HIS A 119 27.79 4.58 -5.37
CA HIS A 119 28.85 4.90 -4.40
C HIS A 119 29.64 6.18 -4.71
N THR A 120 29.17 7.00 -5.65
CA THR A 120 29.91 8.20 -6.08
C THR A 120 29.77 9.34 -5.07
N LYS A 121 30.83 10.12 -4.90
CA LYS A 121 30.84 11.33 -4.06
C LYS A 121 29.80 12.33 -4.60
N PHE A 122 28.87 12.77 -3.76
CA PHE A 122 27.82 13.74 -4.12
C PHE A 122 28.38 15.00 -4.79
N ASP A 123 29.56 15.47 -4.36
CA ASP A 123 30.25 16.63 -4.96
C ASP A 123 30.51 16.45 -6.47
N LYS A 124 30.84 15.22 -6.92
CA LYS A 124 31.07 14.95 -8.34
C LYS A 124 29.77 14.89 -9.14
N ILE A 125 28.71 14.34 -8.53
CA ILE A 125 27.37 14.29 -9.14
C ILE A 125 26.87 15.72 -9.38
N GLU A 126 27.04 16.61 -8.40
CA GLU A 126 26.70 18.03 -8.52
C GLU A 126 27.46 18.70 -9.68
N GLN A 127 28.77 18.46 -9.78
CA GLN A 127 29.56 19.02 -10.89
C GLN A 127 29.11 18.51 -12.26
N VAL A 128 28.74 17.23 -12.37
CA VAL A 128 28.19 16.65 -13.61
C VAL A 128 26.82 17.26 -13.95
N ILE A 129 25.93 17.40 -12.96
CA ILE A 129 24.62 18.03 -13.15
C ILE A 129 24.81 19.46 -13.65
N ASN A 130 25.65 20.26 -12.98
CA ASN A 130 25.94 21.63 -13.39
C ASN A 130 26.52 21.69 -14.82
N ALA A 131 27.44 20.79 -15.17
CA ALA A 131 28.01 20.71 -16.51
C ALA A 131 26.95 20.38 -17.58
N CYS A 132 26.04 19.46 -17.28
CA CYS A 132 24.96 19.09 -18.19
C CYS A 132 23.90 20.19 -18.33
N GLU A 133 23.56 20.89 -17.23
CA GLU A 133 22.65 22.03 -17.23
C GLU A 133 23.17 23.18 -18.11
N LEU A 134 24.48 23.46 -18.04
CA LEU A 134 25.12 24.47 -18.88
C LEU A 134 25.05 24.14 -20.38
N GLU A 135 25.12 22.85 -20.73
CA GLU A 135 25.03 22.36 -22.12
C GLU A 135 23.59 22.10 -22.57
N GLY A 136 22.59 22.27 -21.69
CA GLY A 136 21.18 22.01 -21.99
C GLY A 136 20.85 20.53 -22.21
N VAL A 137 21.65 19.63 -21.65
CA VAL A 137 21.46 18.17 -21.74
C VAL A 137 20.73 17.68 -20.49
N GLU A 138 19.70 16.86 -20.70
CA GLU A 138 18.88 16.33 -19.60
C GLU A 138 19.67 15.31 -18.77
N VAL A 139 19.51 15.36 -17.44
CA VAL A 139 20.19 14.44 -16.51
C VAL A 139 19.17 13.54 -15.82
N TRP A 140 19.38 12.24 -15.90
CA TRP A 140 18.61 11.24 -15.16
C TRP A 140 19.47 10.67 -14.04
N LEU A 141 19.05 10.83 -12.78
CA LEU A 141 19.72 10.22 -11.64
C LEU A 141 18.99 8.94 -11.25
N ALA A 142 19.66 7.80 -11.39
CA ALA A 142 19.13 6.53 -10.92
C ALA A 142 19.02 6.56 -9.39
N ALA A 143 17.84 6.28 -8.86
CA ALA A 143 17.57 6.28 -7.42
C ALA A 143 17.74 4.90 -6.75
N ASP A 144 18.48 3.98 -7.39
CA ASP A 144 18.69 2.61 -6.94
C ASP A 144 19.94 2.43 -6.04
N PHE A 145 20.65 3.52 -5.72
CA PHE A 145 21.75 3.54 -4.75
C PHE A 145 21.33 3.13 -3.33
N PHE A 146 20.04 3.23 -3.01
CA PHE A 146 19.47 2.64 -1.81
C PHE A 146 18.95 1.23 -2.12
N ASN A 147 19.66 0.19 -1.66
CA ASN A 147 19.21 -1.20 -1.67
C ASN A 147 18.01 -1.43 -0.71
N THR A 148 16.93 -0.69 -0.88
CA THR A 148 15.70 -0.92 -0.13
C THR A 148 14.94 -2.06 -0.80
N GLN A 149 14.93 -3.22 -0.16
CA GLN A 149 14.22 -4.41 -0.66
C GLN A 149 12.68 -4.20 -0.77
N ILE A 150 12.13 -3.14 -0.17
CA ILE A 150 10.69 -3.04 0.15
C ILE A 150 10.09 -1.64 -0.13
N ALA A 151 10.85 -0.56 0.04
CA ALA A 151 10.29 0.79 -0.04
C ALA A 151 10.11 1.24 -1.50
N ARG A 152 8.94 1.79 -1.82
CA ARG A 152 8.74 2.47 -3.11
C ARG A 152 9.28 3.89 -2.99
N THR A 153 10.17 4.27 -3.91
CA THR A 153 10.71 5.63 -4.01
C THR A 153 9.69 6.54 -4.70
N ALA A 154 9.49 7.73 -4.14
CA ALA A 154 8.72 8.80 -4.73
C ALA A 154 9.50 10.12 -4.58
N VAL A 155 9.23 11.07 -5.47
CA VAL A 155 9.73 12.44 -5.34
C VAL A 155 8.60 13.28 -4.74
N ASP A 156 8.89 14.00 -3.66
CA ASP A 156 7.96 14.92 -2.99
C ASP A 156 8.63 16.28 -2.79
N ASP A 157 7.88 17.31 -2.42
CA ASP A 157 8.40 18.64 -2.08
C ASP A 157 8.09 18.98 -0.62
N PHE A 158 9.12 19.42 0.10
CA PHE A 158 8.93 19.98 1.44
C PHE A 158 9.48 21.39 1.50
N HIS A 159 8.58 22.38 1.38
CA HIS A 159 8.90 23.80 1.40
C HIS A 159 9.92 24.23 0.33
N GLY A 160 9.79 23.72 -0.90
CA GLY A 160 10.69 24.03 -2.01
C GLY A 160 11.96 23.19 -2.03
N VAL A 161 12.08 22.21 -1.14
CA VAL A 161 13.18 21.23 -1.13
C VAL A 161 12.65 19.92 -1.72
N PRO A 162 13.19 19.47 -2.87
CA PRO A 162 12.84 18.16 -3.42
C PRO A 162 13.35 17.05 -2.48
N LEU A 163 12.46 16.16 -2.08
CA LEU A 163 12.74 15.02 -1.22
C LEU A 163 12.60 13.72 -2.00
N LEU A 164 13.54 12.81 -1.79
CA LEU A 164 13.38 11.40 -2.16
C LEU A 164 12.73 10.65 -0.98
N VAL A 165 11.47 10.27 -1.12
CA VAL A 165 10.66 9.65 -0.06
C VAL A 165 10.58 8.15 -0.26
N PHE A 166 10.81 7.40 0.84
CA PHE A 166 10.71 5.94 0.88
C PHE A 166 9.42 5.52 1.57
N HIS A 167 8.44 5.07 0.80
CA HIS A 167 7.18 4.59 1.36
C HIS A 167 7.25 3.09 1.70
N SER A 168 7.11 2.75 2.99
CA SER A 168 7.05 1.35 3.45
C SER A 168 5.65 0.72 3.39
N ALA A 169 4.64 1.53 3.08
CA ALA A 169 3.23 1.15 2.95
C ALA A 169 2.62 1.92 1.77
N PRO A 170 1.50 1.43 1.18
CA PRO A 170 0.84 2.09 0.05
C PRO A 170 0.57 3.57 0.36
N ALA A 171 1.08 4.47 -0.48
CA ALA A 171 0.90 5.91 -0.33
C ALA A 171 -0.59 6.30 -0.33
N ALA A 172 -0.87 7.51 0.17
CA ALA A 172 -2.20 8.13 0.18
C ALA A 172 -2.75 8.22 -1.25
N SER A 173 -3.41 7.16 -1.68
CA SER A 173 -3.93 6.96 -3.01
C SER A 173 -5.46 7.01 -2.98
N LEU A 174 -6.09 7.17 -4.15
CA LEU A 174 -7.54 7.02 -4.29
C LEU A 174 -8.04 5.70 -3.69
N GLN A 175 -7.21 4.65 -3.75
CA GLN A 175 -7.52 3.36 -3.13
C GLN A 175 -7.57 3.46 -1.60
N GLY A 176 -6.69 4.25 -0.97
CA GLY A 176 -6.72 4.50 0.47
C GLY A 176 -7.95 5.27 0.94
N LEU A 177 -8.43 6.24 0.15
CA LEU A 177 -9.70 6.92 0.43
C LEU A 177 -10.89 5.97 0.27
N ALA A 178 -10.93 5.19 -0.81
CA ALA A 178 -11.95 4.17 -1.02
C ALA A 178 -11.97 3.14 0.12
N LYS A 179 -10.79 2.69 0.58
CA LYS A 179 -10.63 1.81 1.73
C LYS A 179 -11.29 2.38 2.99
N GLN A 180 -11.05 3.65 3.31
CA GLN A 180 -11.65 4.31 4.46
C GLN A 180 -13.17 4.42 4.35
N ALA A 181 -13.69 4.72 3.16
CA ALA A 181 -15.13 4.76 2.91
C ALA A 181 -15.78 3.37 3.07
N ILE A 182 -15.13 2.32 2.55
CA ILE A 182 -15.57 0.92 2.70
C ILE A 182 -15.54 0.52 4.18
N ASP A 183 -14.49 0.86 4.92
CA ASP A 183 -14.38 0.55 6.35
C ASP A 183 -15.50 1.21 7.16
N PHE A 184 -15.70 2.50 6.96
CA PHE A 184 -16.73 3.25 7.66
C PHE A 184 -18.14 2.76 7.30
N GLY A 185 -18.45 2.71 5.99
CA GLY A 185 -19.76 2.28 5.51
C GLY A 185 -20.07 0.82 5.86
N GLY A 186 -19.10 -0.07 5.67
CA GLY A 186 -19.24 -1.48 6.02
C GLY A 186 -19.42 -1.70 7.53
N ALA A 187 -18.66 -1.01 8.37
CA ALA A 187 -18.84 -1.08 9.82
C ALA A 187 -20.20 -0.53 10.27
N LEU A 188 -20.67 0.57 9.67
CA LEU A 188 -21.97 1.15 9.96
C LEU A 188 -23.11 0.18 9.61
N VAL A 189 -23.08 -0.37 8.38
CA VAL A 189 -24.07 -1.36 7.92
C VAL A 189 -24.07 -2.59 8.81
N MET A 190 -22.89 -3.15 9.13
CA MET A 190 -22.80 -4.30 10.02
C MET A 190 -23.32 -4.00 11.43
N LEU A 191 -23.06 -2.82 11.99
CA LEU A 191 -23.58 -2.45 13.30
C LEU A 191 -25.10 -2.34 13.31
N VAL A 192 -25.71 -1.78 12.26
CA VAL A 192 -27.16 -1.68 12.15
C VAL A 192 -27.77 -3.07 12.00
N LEU A 193 -27.30 -3.87 11.05
CA LEU A 193 -27.85 -5.20 10.77
C LEU A 193 -27.63 -6.18 11.92
N LEU A 194 -26.48 -6.12 12.59
CA LEU A 194 -26.14 -6.99 13.71
C LEU A 194 -26.56 -6.40 15.07
N SER A 195 -27.24 -5.26 15.11
CA SER A 195 -27.70 -4.65 16.37
C SER A 195 -28.56 -5.58 17.25
N PRO A 196 -29.48 -6.42 16.71
CA PRO A 196 -30.22 -7.37 17.54
C PRO A 196 -29.30 -8.44 18.13
N VAL A 197 -28.33 -8.93 17.35
CA VAL A 197 -27.35 -9.94 17.79
C VAL A 197 -26.43 -9.36 18.88
N LEU A 198 -25.97 -8.12 18.71
CA LEU A 198 -25.18 -7.41 19.71
C LEU A 198 -25.95 -7.26 21.02
N LEU A 199 -27.24 -6.92 20.96
CA LEU A 199 -28.09 -6.83 22.14
C LEU A 199 -28.22 -8.19 22.83
N LEU A 200 -28.53 -9.26 22.10
CA LEU A 200 -28.64 -10.60 22.66
C LEU A 200 -27.33 -11.07 23.32
N CYS A 201 -26.18 -10.81 22.68
CA CYS A 201 -24.87 -11.09 23.26
C CYS A 201 -24.64 -10.29 24.55
N ALA A 202 -25.00 -9.01 24.55
CA ALA A 202 -24.89 -8.13 25.71
C ALA A 202 -25.72 -8.64 26.90
N LEU A 203 -26.98 -9.03 26.66
CA LEU A 203 -27.83 -9.63 27.69
C LEU A 203 -27.25 -10.96 28.19
N ALA A 204 -26.83 -11.85 27.29
CA ALA A 204 -26.27 -13.15 27.66
C ALA A 204 -25.04 -12.99 28.58
N VAL A 205 -24.12 -12.08 28.25
CA VAL A 205 -22.95 -11.77 29.09
C VAL A 205 -23.35 -11.16 30.43
N LYS A 206 -24.38 -10.30 30.45
CA LYS A 206 -24.84 -9.63 31.67
C LYS A 206 -25.51 -10.59 32.66
N ILE A 207 -26.28 -11.56 32.15
CA ILE A 207 -27.03 -12.52 32.97
C ILE A 207 -26.11 -13.63 33.49
N THR A 208 -25.17 -14.09 32.68
CA THR A 208 -24.35 -15.28 33.01
C THR A 208 -23.04 -14.97 33.72
N SER A 209 -22.61 -13.70 33.78
CA SER A 209 -21.35 -13.30 34.41
C SER A 209 -21.46 -11.95 35.13
N PRO A 210 -21.04 -11.84 36.40
CA PRO A 210 -21.07 -10.58 37.14
C PRO A 210 -20.04 -9.56 36.59
N GLY A 211 -20.42 -8.30 36.47
CA GLY A 211 -19.56 -7.16 36.07
C GLY A 211 -19.89 -6.53 34.69
N PRO A 212 -18.95 -5.81 34.04
CA PRO A 212 -19.21 -5.08 32.81
C PRO A 212 -19.39 -5.97 31.56
N ILE A 213 -20.29 -5.56 30.66
CA ILE A 213 -20.58 -6.27 29.40
C ILE A 213 -19.38 -6.23 28.45
N LEU A 214 -18.76 -5.05 28.33
CA LEU A 214 -17.64 -4.83 27.43
C LEU A 214 -16.31 -4.95 28.17
N PHE A 215 -15.41 -5.75 27.63
CA PHE A 215 -14.00 -5.75 27.96
C PHE A 215 -13.27 -4.65 27.16
N ARG A 216 -12.33 -3.97 27.81
CA ARG A 216 -11.56 -2.86 27.24
C ARG A 216 -10.08 -3.14 27.46
N GLN A 217 -9.28 -3.10 26.39
CA GLN A 217 -7.84 -3.29 26.50
C GLN A 217 -7.08 -2.33 25.57
N LYS A 218 -5.94 -1.85 26.04
CA LYS A 218 -5.04 -1.04 25.21
C LYS A 218 -4.29 -1.95 24.23
N ARG A 219 -4.38 -1.61 22.95
CA ARG A 219 -3.74 -2.32 21.85
C ARG A 219 -2.93 -1.34 21.01
N SER A 220 -1.91 -1.84 20.34
CA SER A 220 -1.07 -1.06 19.43
C SER A 220 -1.79 -0.86 18.10
N GLY A 221 -2.00 0.41 17.73
CA GLY A 221 -2.57 0.83 16.45
C GLY A 221 -1.50 1.23 15.44
N ILE A 222 -1.91 2.05 14.46
CA ILE A 222 -1.01 2.60 13.45
C ILE A 222 0.16 3.36 14.10
N ASN A 223 1.37 3.14 13.60
CA ASN A 223 2.65 3.62 14.12
C ASN A 223 2.88 3.30 15.60
N GLY A 224 2.24 2.24 16.11
CA GLY A 224 2.30 1.84 17.52
C GLY A 224 1.47 2.73 18.46
N ARG A 225 0.67 3.68 17.95
CA ARG A 225 -0.18 4.54 18.78
C ARG A 225 -1.21 3.69 19.55
N PRO A 226 -1.23 3.74 20.89
CA PRO A 226 -2.17 2.93 21.66
C PRO A 226 -3.63 3.38 21.45
N PHE A 227 -4.53 2.43 21.25
CA PHE A 227 -5.99 2.67 21.23
C PHE A 227 -6.71 1.68 22.14
N THR A 228 -7.93 2.04 22.56
CA THR A 228 -8.76 1.16 23.40
C THR A 228 -9.62 0.27 22.51
N MET A 229 -9.33 -1.03 22.50
CA MET A 229 -10.10 -2.06 21.78
C MET A 229 -11.29 -2.51 22.62
N TYR A 230 -12.45 -2.67 22.00
CA TYR A 230 -13.67 -3.17 22.64
C TYR A 230 -13.96 -4.63 22.25
N LYS A 231 -14.36 -5.45 23.22
CA LYS A 231 -14.87 -6.81 23.01
C LYS A 231 -16.02 -7.09 23.97
N PHE A 232 -16.87 -8.07 23.67
CA PHE A 232 -17.69 -8.64 24.74
C PHE A 232 -16.81 -9.41 25.70
N ARG A 233 -17.13 -9.31 26.99
CA ARG A 233 -16.41 -10.07 28.00
C ARG A 233 -16.72 -11.56 27.86
N SER A 234 -15.70 -12.34 27.52
CA SER A 234 -15.76 -13.81 27.43
C SER A 234 -15.06 -14.53 28.59
N MET A 235 -14.27 -13.81 29.40
CA MET A 235 -13.53 -14.35 30.53
C MET A 235 -13.98 -13.75 31.88
N GLY A 236 -13.64 -14.42 32.98
CA GLY A 236 -13.86 -13.90 34.33
C GLY A 236 -13.12 -12.57 34.60
N THR A 237 -13.59 -11.78 35.57
CA THR A 237 -13.02 -10.45 35.88
C THR A 237 -11.55 -10.47 36.28
N ASN A 238 -11.08 -11.59 36.85
CA ASN A 238 -9.69 -11.75 37.32
C ASN A 238 -8.78 -12.37 36.25
N ALA A 239 -9.23 -12.46 34.99
CA ALA A 239 -8.51 -13.21 33.96
C ALA A 239 -7.11 -12.65 33.65
N GLU A 240 -6.93 -11.33 33.65
CA GLU A 240 -5.61 -10.72 33.42
C GLU A 240 -4.64 -11.01 34.56
N GLN A 241 -5.09 -11.00 35.82
CA GLN A 241 -4.26 -11.35 36.98
C GLN A 241 -3.78 -12.81 36.88
N ARG A 242 -4.65 -13.71 36.44
CA ARG A 242 -4.34 -15.13 36.23
C ARG A 242 -3.55 -15.42 34.96
N LYS A 243 -3.25 -14.41 34.11
CA LYS A 243 -2.44 -14.61 32.89
C LYS A 243 -1.04 -15.12 33.23
N HIS A 244 -0.45 -14.61 34.32
CA HIS A 244 0.88 -15.04 34.77
C HIS A 244 0.90 -16.49 35.25
N GLU A 245 -0.17 -16.96 35.92
CA GLU A 245 -0.31 -18.35 36.39
C GLU A 245 -0.37 -19.36 35.24
N LEU A 246 -0.84 -18.93 34.06
CA LEU A 246 -1.00 -19.77 32.87
C LEU A 246 0.16 -19.62 31.87
N ALA A 247 1.22 -18.89 32.20
CA ALA A 247 2.37 -18.69 31.32
C ALA A 247 3.01 -20.01 30.88
N ALA A 248 3.02 -21.02 31.77
CA ALA A 248 3.54 -22.36 31.49
C ALA A 248 2.68 -23.16 30.48
N MET A 249 1.46 -22.73 30.20
CA MET A 249 0.55 -23.38 29.24
C MET A 249 0.55 -22.68 27.88
N ASN A 250 1.45 -21.71 27.64
CA ASN A 250 1.49 -20.97 26.38
C ASN A 250 1.87 -21.89 25.22
N GLU A 251 0.99 -21.99 24.23
CA GLU A 251 1.17 -22.83 23.03
C GLU A 251 1.89 -22.08 21.90
N MET A 252 2.05 -20.76 22.02
CA MET A 252 2.69 -19.93 21.00
C MET A 252 4.10 -19.51 21.43
N SER A 253 5.08 -19.65 20.53
CA SER A 253 6.44 -19.12 20.75
C SER A 253 6.49 -17.60 20.55
N GLY A 254 7.38 -16.92 21.27
CA GLY A 254 7.58 -15.47 21.17
C GLY A 254 6.73 -14.62 22.14
N PRO A 255 6.52 -13.33 21.85
CA PRO A 255 5.96 -12.36 22.80
C PRO A 255 4.44 -12.44 22.98
N VAL A 256 3.77 -13.40 22.31
CA VAL A 256 2.31 -13.53 22.28
C VAL A 256 1.88 -14.70 23.17
N PHE A 257 0.76 -14.50 23.86
CA PHE A 257 0.14 -15.52 24.71
C PHE A 257 -1.09 -16.14 24.04
N LYS A 258 -1.09 -17.46 23.83
CA LYS A 258 -2.20 -18.26 23.30
C LYS A 258 -2.30 -19.60 24.03
N VAL A 259 -3.51 -19.94 24.47
CA VAL A 259 -3.85 -21.22 25.11
C VAL A 259 -5.19 -21.65 24.52
N ALA A 260 -5.31 -22.89 24.06
CA ALA A 260 -6.57 -23.38 23.50
C ALA A 260 -7.65 -23.50 24.59
N ASN A 261 -7.46 -24.43 25.53
CA ASN A 261 -8.40 -24.69 26.62
C ASN A 261 -8.21 -23.76 27.82
N ASP A 262 -8.36 -22.45 27.61
CA ASP A 262 -8.14 -21.46 28.67
C ASP A 262 -9.22 -21.56 29.77
N PRO A 263 -8.85 -21.91 31.02
CA PRO A 263 -9.80 -22.11 32.13
C PRO A 263 -10.45 -20.81 32.60
N ARG A 264 -9.99 -19.65 32.12
CA ARG A 264 -10.56 -18.33 32.46
C ARG A 264 -11.81 -18.00 31.66
N ILE A 265 -12.11 -18.78 30.60
CA ILE A 265 -13.25 -18.55 29.71
C ILE A 265 -14.56 -18.99 30.39
N THR A 266 -15.58 -18.13 30.37
CA THR A 266 -16.93 -18.45 30.85
C THR A 266 -17.67 -19.37 29.85
N PRO A 267 -18.68 -20.15 30.27
CA PRO A 267 -19.44 -21.00 29.36
C PRO A 267 -20.04 -20.23 28.16
N ILE A 268 -20.63 -19.05 28.41
CA ILE A 268 -21.11 -18.17 27.34
C ILE A 268 -19.95 -17.64 26.48
N GLY A 269 -18.81 -17.32 27.12
CA GLY A 269 -17.62 -16.82 26.44
C GLY A 269 -17.05 -17.83 25.46
N ARG A 270 -17.16 -19.12 25.74
CA ARG A 270 -16.78 -20.19 24.81
C ARG A 270 -17.63 -20.16 23.55
N PHE A 271 -18.95 -19.99 23.70
CA PHE A 271 -19.86 -19.82 22.56
C PHE A 271 -19.54 -18.55 21.76
N LEU A 272 -19.37 -17.40 22.44
CA LEU A 272 -19.07 -16.13 21.78
C LEU A 272 -17.76 -16.20 21.00
N ARG A 273 -16.70 -16.79 21.58
CA ARG A 273 -15.39 -16.93 20.92
C ARG A 273 -15.43 -17.90 19.74
N ARG A 274 -16.20 -18.99 19.84
CA ARG A 274 -16.37 -19.97 18.76
C ARG A 274 -16.88 -19.32 17.48
N PHE A 275 -17.89 -18.47 17.60
CA PHE A 275 -18.48 -17.75 16.48
C PHE A 275 -17.91 -16.33 16.32
N SER A 276 -16.79 -16.01 16.97
CA SER A 276 -16.15 -14.67 16.97
C SER A 276 -17.12 -13.51 17.28
N LEU A 277 -18.23 -13.79 17.97
CA LEU A 277 -19.23 -12.80 18.35
C LEU A 277 -18.68 -11.84 19.40
N ASP A 278 -17.72 -12.28 20.20
CA ASP A 278 -17.04 -11.45 21.20
C ASP A 278 -16.25 -10.29 20.57
N GLU A 279 -15.88 -10.41 19.29
CA GLU A 279 -15.11 -9.43 18.56
C GLU A 279 -15.99 -8.36 17.86
N LEU A 280 -17.31 -8.54 17.77
CA LEU A 280 -18.21 -7.59 17.09
C LEU A 280 -18.19 -6.15 17.63
N PRO A 281 -18.02 -5.88 18.95
CA PRO A 281 -17.89 -4.51 19.45
C PRO A 281 -16.69 -3.73 18.87
N GLN A 282 -15.72 -4.39 18.25
CA GLN A 282 -14.62 -3.73 17.54
C GLN A 282 -15.10 -2.94 16.31
N LEU A 283 -16.30 -3.18 15.78
CA LEU A 283 -16.88 -2.35 14.72
C LEU A 283 -16.99 -0.88 15.14
N PHE A 284 -17.20 -0.59 16.43
CA PHE A 284 -17.12 0.78 16.96
C PHE A 284 -15.70 1.37 16.87
N ASN A 285 -14.66 0.55 16.96
CA ASN A 285 -13.28 0.99 16.74
C ASN A 285 -13.01 1.33 15.27
N VAL A 286 -13.63 0.59 14.35
CA VAL A 286 -13.57 0.87 12.91
C VAL A 286 -14.25 2.19 12.58
N LEU A 287 -15.47 2.42 13.10
CA LEU A 287 -16.16 3.71 12.92
C LEU A 287 -15.37 4.90 13.49
N LYS A 288 -14.66 4.72 14.61
CA LYS A 288 -13.78 5.74 15.21
C LYS A 288 -12.48 5.95 14.42
N GLY A 289 -12.24 5.18 13.36
CA GLY A 289 -11.04 5.25 12.53
C GLY A 289 -9.78 4.67 13.17
N ALA A 290 -9.87 4.05 14.35
CA ALA A 290 -8.75 3.43 15.06
C ALA A 290 -8.38 2.05 14.50
N MET A 291 -9.36 1.37 13.90
CA MET A 291 -9.22 0.07 13.23
C MET A 291 -9.76 0.16 11.80
N SER A 292 -9.47 -0.88 11.03
CA SER A 292 -9.95 -1.17 9.69
C SER A 292 -10.77 -2.47 9.72
N LEU A 293 -11.63 -2.72 8.72
CA LEU A 293 -12.28 -4.03 8.60
C LEU A 293 -11.26 -5.14 8.33
N VAL A 294 -10.28 -4.87 7.47
CA VAL A 294 -9.20 -5.79 7.11
C VAL A 294 -7.84 -5.16 7.43
N GLY A 295 -6.95 -5.92 8.06
CA GLY A 295 -5.60 -5.46 8.40
C GLY A 295 -4.96 -6.33 9.49
N PRO A 296 -3.67 -6.11 9.82
CA PRO A 296 -2.97 -6.90 10.83
C PRO A 296 -3.69 -6.92 12.18
N ARG A 297 -3.71 -8.05 12.89
CA ARG A 297 -4.45 -8.15 14.16
C ARG A 297 -3.82 -7.28 15.26
N PRO A 298 -4.59 -6.50 16.03
CA PRO A 298 -4.03 -5.63 17.06
C PRO A 298 -3.46 -6.43 18.24
N LEU A 299 -2.18 -6.22 18.56
CA LEU A 299 -1.50 -6.83 19.70
C LEU A 299 -1.60 -5.95 20.96
N PRO A 300 -1.56 -6.52 22.18
CA PRO A 300 -1.42 -5.74 23.39
C PRO A 300 -0.15 -4.91 23.35
N VAL A 301 -0.20 -3.73 23.98
CA VAL A 301 0.93 -2.80 23.99
C VAL A 301 2.17 -3.47 24.61
N ASP A 302 1.99 -4.27 25.67
CA ASP A 302 3.09 -4.96 26.34
C ASP A 302 3.71 -6.06 25.48
N GLU A 303 2.92 -6.76 24.66
CA GLU A 303 3.45 -7.74 23.69
C GLU A 303 4.24 -7.03 22.58
N THR A 304 3.74 -5.86 22.14
CA THR A 304 4.39 -5.04 21.11
C THR A 304 5.72 -4.42 21.59
N LYS A 305 5.85 -4.16 22.89
CA LYS A 305 7.10 -3.67 23.49
C LYS A 305 8.18 -4.75 23.60
N ARG A 306 7.80 -6.03 23.57
CA ARG A 306 8.69 -7.20 23.70
C ARG A 306 9.14 -7.77 22.36
N PHE A 307 9.01 -7.01 21.28
CA PHE A 307 9.52 -7.46 19.98
C PHE A 307 11.05 -7.42 20.01
N GLU A 308 11.68 -8.58 19.85
CA GLU A 308 13.13 -8.72 19.74
C GLU A 308 13.61 -8.30 18.35
N ASP A 309 12.89 -8.72 17.30
CA ASP A 309 13.14 -8.29 15.93
C ASP A 309 12.39 -6.98 15.60
N LEU A 310 13.15 -5.94 15.28
CA LEU A 310 12.61 -4.64 14.86
C LEU A 310 11.83 -4.72 13.54
N ALA A 311 12.15 -5.68 12.66
CA ALA A 311 11.42 -5.89 11.41
C ALA A 311 9.93 -6.21 11.68
N HIS A 312 9.62 -6.86 12.81
CA HIS A 312 8.24 -7.12 13.22
C HIS A 312 7.43 -5.86 13.46
N ARG A 313 8.05 -4.70 13.73
CA ARG A 313 7.33 -3.43 13.93
C ARG A 313 6.71 -2.89 12.65
N ARG A 314 7.17 -3.34 11.47
CA ARG A 314 6.62 -2.91 10.18
C ARG A 314 5.12 -3.19 10.06
N ARG A 315 4.59 -4.21 10.72
CA ARG A 315 3.14 -4.48 10.80
C ARG A 315 2.30 -3.33 11.37
N LEU A 316 2.94 -2.41 12.11
CA LEU A 316 2.30 -1.23 12.70
C LEU A 316 2.18 -0.08 11.69
N SER A 317 2.71 -0.20 10.47
CA SER A 317 2.64 0.86 9.45
C SER A 317 1.23 1.10 8.89
N VAL A 318 0.32 0.15 9.10
CA VAL A 318 -1.09 0.21 8.65
C VAL A 318 -2.04 0.12 9.84
N LYS A 319 -3.31 0.50 9.62
CA LYS A 319 -4.35 0.33 10.64
C LYS A 319 -4.57 -1.16 10.93
N PRO A 320 -4.70 -1.55 12.21
CA PRO A 320 -5.03 -2.92 12.54
C PRO A 320 -6.46 -3.28 12.08
N GLY A 321 -6.66 -4.55 11.75
CA GLY A 321 -7.91 -5.07 11.20
C GLY A 321 -8.80 -5.80 12.21
N LEU A 322 -10.10 -5.85 11.91
CA LEU A 322 -11.05 -6.78 12.54
C LEU A 322 -10.79 -8.22 12.07
N THR A 323 -10.60 -8.37 10.76
CA THR A 323 -10.11 -9.62 10.14
C THR A 323 -8.73 -9.41 9.50
N CYS A 324 -7.97 -10.48 9.32
CA CYS A 324 -6.62 -10.45 8.77
C CYS A 324 -6.29 -11.71 7.97
N LEU A 325 -5.21 -11.65 7.19
CA LEU A 325 -4.79 -12.75 6.32
C LEU A 325 -4.54 -14.04 7.11
N TRP A 326 -3.80 -13.97 8.22
CA TRP A 326 -3.53 -15.18 9.01
C TRP A 326 -4.77 -15.80 9.67
N GLN A 327 -5.81 -14.99 9.96
CA GLN A 327 -7.07 -15.51 10.55
C GLN A 327 -7.82 -16.42 9.57
N ILE A 328 -7.67 -16.19 8.26
CA ILE A 328 -8.28 -17.01 7.21
C ILE A 328 -7.34 -18.10 6.67
N SER A 329 -6.02 -17.97 6.89
CA SER A 329 -4.99 -18.92 6.45
C SER A 329 -4.67 -20.00 7.49
N GLY A 330 -5.67 -20.49 8.23
CA GLY A 330 -5.52 -21.70 9.05
C GLY A 330 -5.43 -21.51 10.57
N ARG A 331 -5.37 -20.27 11.11
CA ARG A 331 -5.49 -19.77 12.52
C ARG A 331 -4.89 -20.61 13.68
N ASN A 332 -5.13 -21.91 13.71
CA ASN A 332 -4.58 -22.92 14.61
C ASN A 332 -3.28 -23.56 14.11
N GLU A 333 -2.98 -23.51 12.81
CA GLU A 333 -1.75 -24.10 12.23
C GLU A 333 -0.53 -23.17 12.37
N VAL A 334 -0.75 -21.88 12.64
CA VAL A 334 0.31 -20.90 12.89
C VAL A 334 0.72 -20.95 14.36
N ASN A 335 1.80 -21.68 14.64
CA ASN A 335 2.33 -21.89 16.00
C ASN A 335 3.51 -20.95 16.33
N GLU A 336 4.14 -20.36 15.32
CA GLU A 336 5.24 -19.43 15.49
C GLU A 336 4.81 -17.98 15.24
N PHE A 337 5.31 -17.06 16.07
CA PHE A 337 5.05 -15.63 15.91
C PHE A 337 5.66 -15.07 14.61
N SER A 338 6.81 -15.59 14.18
CA SER A 338 7.48 -15.27 12.91
C SER A 338 6.55 -15.50 11.71
N ASP A 339 5.87 -16.65 11.65
CA ASP A 339 4.93 -16.97 10.58
C ASP A 339 3.69 -16.06 10.58
N TRP A 340 3.20 -15.71 11.77
CA TRP A 340 2.14 -14.72 11.87
C TRP A 340 2.62 -13.39 11.30
N VAL A 341 3.77 -12.89 11.74
CA VAL A 341 4.31 -11.63 11.22
C VAL A 341 4.52 -11.71 9.71
N ARG A 342 5.01 -12.82 9.18
CA ARG A 342 5.17 -13.05 7.74
C ARG A 342 3.86 -12.85 6.98
N LEU A 343 2.76 -13.42 7.46
CA LEU A 343 1.43 -13.24 6.85
C LEU A 343 0.89 -11.81 6.99
N ASP A 344 1.18 -11.13 8.12
CA ASP A 344 0.83 -9.71 8.29
C ASP A 344 1.62 -8.83 7.28
N LEU A 345 2.90 -9.15 7.04
CA LEU A 345 3.74 -8.43 6.07
C LEU A 345 3.31 -8.73 4.62
N GLU A 346 3.01 -10.00 4.30
CA GLU A 346 2.49 -10.39 2.98
C GLU A 346 1.24 -9.61 2.61
N TYR A 347 0.34 -9.39 3.57
CA TYR A 347 -0.82 -8.53 3.39
C TYR A 347 -0.44 -7.07 3.09
N ILE A 348 0.52 -6.51 3.82
CA ILE A 348 0.95 -5.11 3.65
C ILE A 348 1.64 -4.92 2.29
N ASP A 349 2.49 -5.87 1.90
CA ASP A 349 3.25 -5.83 0.64
C ASP A 349 2.35 -5.97 -0.59
N ASN A 350 1.33 -6.82 -0.52
CA ASN A 350 0.42 -7.11 -1.62
C ASN A 350 -0.94 -6.40 -1.47
N TRP A 351 -1.00 -5.36 -0.64
CA TRP A 351 -2.26 -4.72 -0.32
C TRP A 351 -2.96 -4.17 -1.58
N SER A 352 -4.22 -4.52 -1.70
CA SER A 352 -5.15 -3.96 -2.69
C SER A 352 -6.58 -4.07 -2.17
N LEU A 353 -7.47 -3.21 -2.66
CA LEU A 353 -8.90 -3.30 -2.34
C LEU A 353 -9.49 -4.68 -2.68
N TRP A 354 -9.00 -5.30 -3.75
CA TRP A 354 -9.42 -6.65 -4.14
C TRP A 354 -8.98 -7.71 -3.14
N LEU A 355 -7.78 -7.60 -2.58
CA LEU A 355 -7.31 -8.47 -1.51
C LEU A 355 -8.18 -8.32 -0.25
N ASP A 356 -8.54 -7.09 0.12
CA ASP A 356 -9.44 -6.87 1.27
C ASP A 356 -10.81 -7.53 1.07
N ILE A 357 -11.39 -7.39 -0.13
CA ILE A 357 -12.66 -8.03 -0.48
C ILE A 357 -12.54 -9.56 -0.37
N LYS A 358 -11.46 -10.15 -0.91
CA LYS A 358 -11.18 -11.60 -0.77
C LYS A 358 -11.11 -12.03 0.69
N ILE A 359 -10.42 -11.27 1.53
CA ILE A 359 -10.27 -11.59 2.95
C ILE A 359 -11.63 -11.52 3.66
N LEU A 360 -12.44 -10.49 3.41
CA LEU A 360 -13.79 -10.36 3.97
C LEU A 360 -14.67 -11.56 3.60
N PHE A 361 -14.72 -11.94 2.32
CA PHE A 361 -15.52 -13.09 1.88
C PHE A 361 -15.03 -14.41 2.47
N ARG A 362 -13.71 -14.61 2.58
CA ARG A 362 -13.13 -15.79 3.23
C ARG A 362 -13.35 -15.83 4.74
N THR A 363 -13.60 -14.68 5.37
CA THR A 363 -13.87 -14.61 6.82
C THR A 363 -15.24 -15.17 7.17
N ILE A 364 -16.25 -15.01 6.29
CA ILE A 364 -17.64 -15.46 6.52
C ILE A 364 -17.71 -16.94 6.91
N PRO A 365 -17.22 -17.91 6.09
CA PRO A 365 -17.31 -19.32 6.44
C PRO A 365 -16.52 -19.67 7.71
N VAL A 366 -15.37 -19.02 7.95
CA VAL A 366 -14.55 -19.26 9.16
C VAL A 366 -15.34 -18.93 10.43
N VAL A 367 -16.12 -17.84 10.41
CA VAL A 367 -16.97 -17.42 11.53
C VAL A 367 -18.14 -18.39 11.75
N PHE A 368 -18.77 -18.88 10.68
CA PHE A 368 -19.90 -19.82 10.79
C PHE A 368 -19.49 -21.24 11.20
N ILE A 369 -18.36 -21.74 10.68
CA ILE A 369 -17.87 -23.09 10.98
C ILE A 369 -17.30 -23.14 12.41
N GLY A 370 -16.80 -22.01 12.92
CA GLY A 370 -16.23 -21.90 14.26
C GLY A 370 -14.91 -22.68 14.42
N THR A 371 -14.18 -22.84 13.31
CA THR A 371 -12.91 -23.60 13.21
C THR A 371 -11.76 -23.01 14.02
N GLY A 372 -11.94 -21.83 14.64
CA GLY A 372 -10.85 -21.04 15.23
C GLY A 372 -10.81 -20.92 16.76
N ALA A 373 -11.68 -21.59 17.51
CA ALA A 373 -11.65 -21.59 18.97
C ALA A 373 -11.72 -23.02 19.51
N LYS A 374 -10.56 -23.65 19.66
CA LYS A 374 -10.36 -24.62 20.73
C LYS A 374 -9.78 -23.87 21.91
#